data_AF-A0A973BD34-F1
#
_entry.id   AF-A0A973BD34-F1
#
_cell.length_a   1.000
_cell.length_b   1.000
_cell.length_c   1.000
_cell.angle_alpha   90.00
_cell.angle_beta   90.00
_cell.angle_gamma   90.00
#
_symmetry.space_group_name_H-M   'P 1'
#
loop_
_entity.id
_entity.type
_entity.pdbx_description
1 polymer ?
#
loop_
_entity_poly.entity_id
_entity_poly.type
_entity_poly.pdbx_seq_one_letter_code
_entity_poly.pdbx_strand_id
1 'polypeptide(L)'
;PDWTGYINKHTKKKRSYEFWGTATLAEMLDSYLNNEKLFPQEYQSLLRKTLVFLDLPDYDYSHFFELINKILSKTEKQKQKILKKLRLVRLCTGIIFKWSQDIDNLKPALISSERSLLASWSWIQEGEHLSKNYIKTEFYSLYLLKRKIGILYFNKVVNHYNTQHSLYRYSKNHIEYSLNCWTELGILATIGLTEIQEFSLFYGNKQDEEAINSYNSASGIAKALISFIFNNPPLQYPNYDEHSIEMALALQLLYLTDNKKMLKKWISNLIVGIDNRYRIHKFFPLFRTNFDKLVDIHNGDEKSEVDSSMMLIILLEYIVLLDDSELYEKFKSTLSILPKINLQIWFPTEEVENVFCSKEYSHGFGKLKHSIEVYDDMNQYKKEIIDEIELFIVENKFEFYTKEFHLIGHVASRHFRGQPFPIFWRHLIKQY
;
A
#
# COMPACT_ATOMS: atom_id res chain seq x y z
N PRO A 1 12.91 34.64 3.75
CA PRO A 1 11.94 35.56 3.10
C PRO A 1 11.18 36.37 4.16
N ASP A 2 11.20 37.71 4.07
CA ASP A 2 10.52 38.60 5.04
C ASP A 2 9.00 38.61 4.80
N TRP A 3 8.34 37.65 5.44
CA TRP A 3 6.90 37.41 5.39
C TRP A 3 6.08 38.62 5.88
N THR A 4 6.56 39.28 6.92
CA THR A 4 6.01 40.52 7.47
C THR A 4 6.03 41.66 6.45
N GLY A 5 7.15 41.82 5.73
CA GLY A 5 7.27 42.80 4.65
C GLY A 5 6.31 42.54 3.48
N TYR A 6 6.00 41.28 3.18
CA TYR A 6 5.05 40.90 2.14
C TYR A 6 3.60 41.19 2.51
N ILE A 7 3.16 40.82 3.73
CA ILE A 7 1.81 41.10 4.23
C ILE A 7 1.53 42.60 4.23
N ASN A 8 2.47 43.40 4.74
CA ASN A 8 2.30 44.85 4.84
C ASN A 8 2.16 45.53 3.46
N LYS A 9 2.82 44.99 2.42
CA LYS A 9 2.75 45.53 1.06
C LYS A 9 1.48 45.12 0.29
N HIS A 10 0.87 43.99 0.64
CA HIS A 10 -0.22 43.41 -0.16
C HIS A 10 -1.60 43.39 0.52
N THR A 11 -1.70 43.79 1.80
CA THR A 11 -2.98 43.92 2.49
C THR A 11 -3.79 45.13 1.97
N LYS A 12 -5.06 44.92 1.59
CA LYS A 12 -6.01 45.97 1.12
C LYS A 12 -7.36 45.81 1.82
N LYS A 13 -8.26 46.81 1.73
CA LYS A 13 -9.62 46.80 2.35
C LYS A 13 -10.49 45.55 2.11
N LYS A 14 -10.17 44.70 1.11
CA LYS A 14 -10.88 43.44 0.79
C LYS A 14 -9.99 42.19 0.79
N ARG A 15 -8.73 42.28 1.22
CA ARG A 15 -7.79 41.15 1.23
C ARG A 15 -6.83 41.29 2.41
N SER A 16 -6.98 40.39 3.39
CA SER A 16 -6.07 40.18 4.49
C SER A 16 -5.28 38.89 4.27
N TYR A 17 -4.11 38.81 4.90
CA TYR A 17 -3.27 37.62 4.91
C TYR A 17 -3.09 37.22 6.37
N GLU A 18 -3.46 35.99 6.71
CA GLU A 18 -3.19 35.40 8.01
C GLU A 18 -2.12 34.33 7.88
N PHE A 19 -1.17 34.37 8.81
CA PHE A 19 -0.15 33.34 8.93
C PHE A 19 -0.55 32.32 9.98
N TRP A 20 -0.69 31.08 9.55
CA TRP A 20 -1.06 29.96 10.38
C TRP A 20 0.23 29.20 10.73
N GLY A 21 0.95 29.70 11.73
CA GLY A 21 2.16 29.09 12.24
C GLY A 21 1.87 28.02 13.29
N THR A 22 2.93 27.35 13.76
CA THR A 22 2.85 26.32 14.81
C THR A 22 2.18 26.82 16.10
N ALA A 23 2.43 28.08 16.48
CA ALA A 23 1.82 28.73 17.63
C ALA A 23 0.31 29.00 17.42
N THR A 24 -0.08 29.54 16.26
CA THR A 24 -1.49 29.85 15.96
C THR A 24 -2.32 28.58 15.83
N LEU A 25 -1.77 27.51 15.24
CA LEU A 25 -2.45 26.21 15.18
C LEU A 25 -2.54 25.52 16.55
N ALA A 26 -1.52 25.64 17.41
CA ALA A 26 -1.58 25.16 18.78
C ALA A 26 -2.64 25.92 19.60
N GLU A 27 -2.72 27.25 19.41
CA GLU A 27 -3.69 28.13 20.06
C GLU A 27 -5.12 27.92 19.52
N MET A 28 -5.26 27.56 18.23
CA MET A 28 -6.53 27.13 17.64
C MET A 28 -6.92 25.71 18.08
N LEU A 29 -5.96 24.79 18.24
CA LEU A 29 -6.20 23.52 18.93
C LEU A 29 -6.72 23.81 20.33
N ASP A 30 -6.05 24.66 21.11
CA ASP A 30 -6.46 24.95 22.47
C ASP A 30 -7.83 25.67 22.52
N SER A 31 -8.11 26.65 21.66
CA SER A 31 -9.39 27.38 21.65
C SER A 31 -10.58 26.57 21.11
N TYR A 32 -10.41 25.73 20.09
CA TYR A 32 -11.49 24.89 19.55
C TYR A 32 -11.65 23.56 20.29
N LEU A 33 -10.62 23.08 21.01
CA LEU A 33 -10.70 21.88 21.85
C LEU A 33 -11.05 22.17 23.32
N ASN A 34 -11.08 23.44 23.75
CA ASN A 34 -11.44 23.80 25.13
C ASN A 34 -12.94 23.73 25.42
N ASN A 35 -13.81 23.77 24.41
CA ASN A 35 -15.25 23.83 24.66
C ASN A 35 -15.86 22.51 25.15
N GLU A 36 -15.14 21.40 25.07
CA GLU A 36 -15.36 20.18 25.85
C GLU A 36 -14.01 19.47 25.95
N LYS A 37 -13.71 18.75 27.05
CA LYS A 37 -12.55 17.85 27.21
C LYS A 37 -12.42 16.82 26.07
N LEU A 38 -12.03 17.26 24.87
CA LEU A 38 -12.11 16.48 23.63
C LEU A 38 -10.86 15.60 23.49
N PHE A 39 -9.73 16.09 23.99
CA PHE A 39 -8.47 15.37 24.09
C PHE A 39 -7.96 15.33 25.54
N PRO A 40 -7.76 14.13 26.13
CA PRO A 40 -6.87 13.96 27.26
C PRO A 40 -5.50 14.58 26.98
N GLN A 41 -4.84 15.13 28.00
CA GLN A 41 -3.54 15.80 27.88
C GLN A 41 -2.48 14.91 27.21
N GLU A 42 -2.53 13.61 27.48
CA GLU A 42 -1.66 12.61 26.85
C GLU A 42 -1.82 12.58 25.32
N TYR A 43 -3.06 12.64 24.81
CA TYR A 43 -3.33 12.59 23.38
C TYR A 43 -2.81 13.85 22.68
N GLN A 44 -2.96 15.01 23.35
CA GLN A 44 -2.39 16.27 22.86
C GLN A 44 -0.87 16.20 22.79
N SER A 45 -0.22 15.59 23.79
CA SER A 45 1.24 15.41 23.80
C SER A 45 1.71 14.56 22.62
N LEU A 46 1.09 13.41 22.38
CA LEU A 46 1.43 12.52 21.25
C LEU A 46 1.21 13.19 19.89
N LEU A 47 0.10 13.92 19.74
CA LEU A 47 -0.18 14.66 18.51
C LEU A 47 0.85 15.78 18.29
N ARG A 48 1.18 16.57 19.31
CA ARG A 48 2.20 17.63 19.21
C ARG A 48 3.57 17.05 18.83
N LYS A 49 4.00 15.95 19.48
CA LYS A 49 5.24 15.25 19.12
C LYS A 49 5.22 14.79 17.66
N THR A 50 4.11 14.21 17.21
CA THR A 50 3.94 13.82 15.80
C THR A 50 4.14 14.99 14.86
N LEU A 51 3.50 16.13 15.12
CA LEU A 51 3.57 17.31 14.26
C LEU A 51 4.98 17.92 14.22
N VAL A 52 5.68 17.92 15.36
CA VAL A 52 7.07 18.40 15.45
C VAL A 52 8.02 17.53 14.65
N PHE A 53 7.85 16.20 14.69
CA PHE A 53 8.74 15.26 13.99
C PHE A 53 8.30 14.95 12.55
N LEU A 54 7.16 15.47 12.09
CA LEU A 54 6.59 15.11 10.78
C LEU A 54 7.50 15.43 9.59
N ASP A 55 8.35 16.44 9.74
CA ASP A 55 9.29 16.91 8.71
C ASP A 55 10.67 16.21 8.78
N LEU A 56 10.88 15.33 9.77
CA LEU A 56 12.11 14.56 9.87
C LEU A 56 12.09 13.37 8.87
N PRO A 57 13.15 13.17 8.07
CA PRO A 57 13.20 12.10 7.07
C PRO A 57 13.02 10.69 7.64
N ASP A 58 13.57 10.43 8.83
CA ASP A 58 13.64 9.11 9.45
C ASP A 58 12.55 8.88 10.52
N TYR A 59 11.54 9.75 10.58
CA TYR A 59 10.45 9.58 11.52
C TYR A 59 9.46 8.50 11.09
N ASP A 60 9.24 7.51 11.96
CA ASP A 60 8.42 6.32 11.73
C ASP A 60 6.93 6.50 12.07
N TYR A 61 6.53 7.71 12.47
CA TYR A 61 5.16 8.03 12.90
C TYR A 61 4.69 7.30 14.17
N SER A 62 5.61 6.73 14.94
CA SER A 62 5.35 5.98 16.18
C SER A 62 4.39 6.68 17.14
N HIS A 63 4.58 7.98 17.41
CA HIS A 63 3.69 8.72 18.32
C HIS A 63 2.26 8.85 17.79
N PHE A 64 2.09 8.95 16.46
CA PHE A 64 0.75 8.98 15.85
C PHE A 64 0.09 7.61 15.96
N PHE A 65 0.85 6.54 15.72
CA PHE A 65 0.34 5.18 15.81
C PHE A 65 -0.07 4.85 17.24
N GLU A 66 0.73 5.27 18.22
CA GLU A 66 0.40 5.19 19.64
C GLU A 66 -0.88 5.98 19.98
N LEU A 67 -1.02 7.20 19.47
CA LEU A 67 -2.22 8.02 19.65
C LEU A 67 -3.47 7.30 19.13
N ILE A 68 -3.44 6.78 17.91
CA ILE A 68 -4.58 6.06 17.32
C ILE A 68 -4.91 4.81 18.15
N ASN A 69 -3.91 4.03 18.54
CA ASN A 69 -4.10 2.84 19.38
C ASN A 69 -4.71 3.21 20.75
N LYS A 70 -4.31 4.34 21.36
CA LYS A 70 -4.90 4.83 22.61
C LYS A 70 -6.35 5.30 22.44
N ILE A 71 -6.66 6.03 21.37
CA ILE A 71 -8.04 6.44 21.06
C ILE A 71 -8.95 5.22 20.93
N LEU A 72 -8.45 4.18 20.26
CA LEU A 72 -9.14 2.92 20.03
C LEU A 72 -8.89 1.89 21.15
N SER A 73 -8.32 2.30 22.28
CA SER A 73 -8.11 1.39 23.41
C SER A 73 -9.48 1.03 24.03
N LYS A 74 -9.79 -0.27 24.04
CA LYS A 74 -11.06 -0.89 24.48
C LYS A 74 -12.24 -0.70 23.52
N THR A 75 -12.99 -1.78 23.34
CA THR A 75 -14.27 -1.80 22.63
C THR A 75 -15.34 -1.03 23.41
N GLU A 76 -16.25 -0.36 22.71
CA GLU A 76 -17.35 0.42 23.31
C GLU A 76 -18.70 -0.13 22.86
N LYS A 77 -19.70 -0.18 23.73
CA LYS A 77 -21.05 -0.65 23.34
C LYS A 77 -22.00 0.48 22.99
N GLN A 78 -21.76 1.68 23.54
CA GLN A 78 -22.65 2.83 23.37
C GLN A 78 -22.41 3.55 22.05
N LYS A 79 -23.45 3.70 21.21
CA LYS A 79 -23.41 4.37 19.90
C LYS A 79 -22.65 5.70 19.90
N GLN A 80 -22.92 6.57 20.87
CA GLN A 80 -22.27 7.90 20.97
C GLN A 80 -20.77 7.79 21.24
N LYS A 81 -20.33 6.86 22.09
CA LYS A 81 -18.91 6.64 22.39
C LYS A 81 -18.16 6.06 21.20
N ILE A 82 -18.78 5.11 20.50
CA ILE A 82 -18.25 4.53 19.27
C ILE A 82 -18.00 5.62 18.23
N LEU A 83 -19.04 6.42 17.94
CA LEU A 83 -18.93 7.52 16.99
C LEU A 83 -17.89 8.55 17.43
N LYS A 84 -17.81 8.87 18.73
CA LYS A 84 -16.81 9.80 19.25
C LYS A 84 -15.38 9.31 18.96
N LYS A 85 -15.09 8.02 19.17
CA LYS A 85 -13.76 7.44 18.89
C LYS A 85 -13.40 7.51 17.41
N LEU A 86 -14.29 7.05 16.51
CA LEU A 86 -14.03 7.08 15.06
C LEU A 86 -13.88 8.51 14.52
N ARG A 87 -14.70 9.44 15.01
CA ARG A 87 -14.58 10.87 14.66
C ARG A 87 -13.27 11.46 15.15
N LEU A 88 -12.81 11.06 16.32
CA LEU A 88 -11.53 11.50 16.88
C LEU A 88 -10.36 11.00 16.04
N VAL A 89 -10.36 9.74 15.61
CA VAL A 89 -9.36 9.20 14.66
C VAL A 89 -9.36 9.99 13.35
N ARG A 90 -10.54 10.24 12.77
CA ARG A 90 -10.67 11.05 11.55
C ARG A 90 -10.17 12.48 11.74
N LEU A 91 -10.45 13.10 12.89
CA LEU A 91 -9.97 14.43 13.25
C LEU A 91 -8.44 14.46 13.33
N CYS A 92 -7.83 13.53 14.08
CA CYS A 92 -6.37 13.41 14.16
C CYS A 92 -5.73 13.24 12.78
N THR A 93 -6.30 12.36 11.95
CA THR A 93 -5.84 12.16 10.56
C THR A 93 -5.95 13.44 9.75
N GLY A 94 -7.06 14.18 9.88
CA GLY A 94 -7.27 15.46 9.22
C GLY A 94 -6.27 16.54 9.64
N ILE A 95 -5.86 16.56 10.91
CA ILE A 95 -4.82 17.47 11.41
C ILE A 95 -3.47 17.14 10.77
N ILE A 96 -3.05 15.87 10.75
CA ILE A 96 -1.82 15.46 10.06
C ILE A 96 -1.88 15.83 8.58
N PHE A 97 -3.03 15.62 7.94
CA PHE A 97 -3.22 15.99 6.55
C PHE A 97 -3.06 17.48 6.31
N LYS A 98 -3.71 18.34 7.10
CA LYS A 98 -3.56 19.80 6.97
C LYS A 98 -2.10 20.22 7.17
N TRP A 99 -1.43 19.68 8.17
CA TRP A 99 -0.02 19.99 8.43
C TRP A 99 0.89 19.55 7.29
N SER A 100 0.64 18.35 6.75
CA SER A 100 1.35 17.80 5.59
C SER A 100 1.22 18.70 4.35
N GLN A 101 0.08 19.38 4.19
CA GLN A 101 -0.08 20.41 3.14
C GLN A 101 0.76 21.65 3.43
N ASP A 102 0.81 22.09 4.69
CA ASP A 102 1.51 23.31 5.08
C ASP A 102 3.04 23.18 4.95
N ILE A 103 3.60 21.99 5.22
CA ILE A 103 5.03 21.69 4.98
C ILE A 103 5.32 21.20 3.55
N ASP A 104 4.32 21.19 2.67
CA ASP A 104 4.41 20.68 1.31
C ASP A 104 5.00 19.24 1.22
N ASN A 105 4.60 18.36 2.14
CA ASN A 105 4.96 16.94 2.13
C ASN A 105 3.75 16.09 2.51
N LEU A 106 3.12 15.46 1.52
CA LEU A 106 1.88 14.68 1.70
C LEU A 106 2.10 13.22 2.11
N LYS A 107 3.35 12.72 2.07
CA LYS A 107 3.66 11.31 2.40
C LYS A 107 3.29 10.95 3.86
N PRO A 108 3.55 11.80 4.88
CA PRO A 108 3.11 11.54 6.25
C PRO A 108 1.60 11.40 6.38
N ALA A 109 0.81 12.25 5.70
CA ALA A 109 -0.64 12.15 5.69
C ALA A 109 -1.13 10.85 5.07
N LEU A 110 -0.49 10.41 3.98
CA LEU A 110 -0.84 9.16 3.30
C LEU A 110 -0.65 7.96 4.24
N ILE A 111 0.55 7.83 4.83
CA ILE A 111 0.89 6.73 5.75
C ILE A 111 0.00 6.77 7.00
N SER A 112 -0.24 7.96 7.56
CA SER A 112 -1.10 8.15 8.73
C SER A 112 -2.56 7.79 8.45
N SER A 113 -3.05 8.10 7.25
CA SER A 113 -4.42 7.78 6.85
C SER A 113 -4.65 6.28 6.69
N GLU A 114 -3.63 5.55 6.20
CA GLU A 114 -3.67 4.09 6.09
C GLU A 114 -3.65 3.41 7.45
N ARG A 115 -2.76 3.84 8.34
CA ARG A 115 -2.75 3.34 9.72
C ARG A 115 -4.11 3.57 10.39
N SER A 116 -4.66 4.77 10.23
CA SER A 116 -5.94 5.15 10.85
C SER A 116 -7.09 4.29 10.31
N LEU A 117 -7.07 3.98 9.01
CA LEU A 117 -8.04 3.09 8.38
C LEU A 117 -7.94 1.66 8.92
N LEU A 118 -6.73 1.09 8.96
CA LEU A 118 -6.47 -0.27 9.44
C LEU A 118 -6.82 -0.43 10.93
N ALA A 119 -6.37 0.49 11.78
CA ALA A 119 -6.67 0.46 13.21
C ALA A 119 -8.17 0.61 13.47
N SER A 120 -8.85 1.49 12.72
CA SER A 120 -10.31 1.61 12.82
C SER A 120 -11.03 0.34 12.38
N TRP A 121 -10.56 -0.31 11.31
CA TRP A 121 -11.12 -1.59 10.85
C TRP A 121 -11.00 -2.67 11.93
N SER A 122 -9.80 -2.91 12.45
CA SER A 122 -9.54 -3.89 13.53
C SER A 122 -10.46 -3.64 14.73
N TRP A 123 -10.52 -2.38 15.18
CA TRP A 123 -11.34 -2.02 16.34
C TRP A 123 -12.85 -2.19 16.11
N ILE A 124 -13.34 -1.89 14.90
CA ILE A 124 -14.74 -2.12 14.53
C ILE A 124 -15.04 -3.63 14.47
N GLN A 125 -14.11 -4.42 13.96
CA GLN A 125 -14.25 -5.87 13.88
C GLN A 125 -14.26 -6.52 15.27
N GLU A 126 -13.29 -6.19 16.13
CA GLU A 126 -13.21 -6.65 17.52
C GLU A 126 -14.46 -6.27 18.35
N GLY A 127 -15.08 -5.14 18.04
CA GLY A 127 -16.33 -4.70 18.68
C GLY A 127 -17.60 -5.37 18.13
N GLU A 128 -17.51 -6.21 17.10
CA GLU A 128 -18.66 -6.75 16.35
C GLU A 128 -19.59 -5.63 15.85
N HIS A 129 -18.97 -4.61 15.24
CA HIS A 129 -19.64 -3.36 14.87
C HIS A 129 -19.88 -3.20 13.36
N LEU A 130 -19.30 -4.07 12.54
CA LEU A 130 -19.33 -4.00 11.07
C LEU A 130 -20.74 -4.02 10.47
N SER A 131 -21.71 -4.65 11.15
CA SER A 131 -23.10 -4.72 10.70
C SER A 131 -23.88 -3.40 10.87
N LYS A 132 -23.37 -2.44 11.66
CA LYS A 132 -24.14 -1.24 12.06
C LYS A 132 -23.98 -0.12 11.03
N ASN A 133 -25.08 0.31 10.41
CA ASN A 133 -25.06 1.34 9.35
C ASN A 133 -24.37 2.66 9.76
N TYR A 134 -24.62 3.15 10.98
CA TYR A 134 -23.99 4.40 11.44
C TYR A 134 -22.45 4.29 11.58
N ILE A 135 -21.92 3.08 11.73
CA ILE A 135 -20.48 2.80 11.78
C ILE A 135 -19.92 2.74 10.37
N LYS A 136 -20.62 2.06 9.44
CA LYS A 136 -20.28 2.06 8.03
C LYS A 136 -20.14 3.48 7.47
N THR A 137 -21.11 4.37 7.77
CA THR A 137 -21.06 5.77 7.33
C THR A 137 -19.83 6.51 7.88
N GLU A 138 -19.51 6.33 9.16
CA GLU A 138 -18.39 7.02 9.79
C GLU A 138 -17.03 6.47 9.30
N PHE A 139 -16.92 5.15 9.16
CA PHE A 139 -15.76 4.49 8.58
C PHE A 139 -15.55 4.90 7.12
N TYR A 140 -16.61 4.92 6.32
CA TYR A 140 -16.55 5.38 4.94
C TYR A 140 -16.10 6.84 4.83
N SER A 141 -16.46 7.67 5.81
CA SER A 141 -15.97 9.05 5.83
C SER A 141 -14.46 9.16 6.11
N LEU A 142 -13.89 8.25 6.91
CA LEU A 142 -12.45 8.13 7.09
C LEU A 142 -11.77 7.60 5.81
N TYR A 143 -12.39 6.61 5.16
CA TYR A 143 -11.97 6.09 3.87
C TYR A 143 -11.92 7.21 2.81
N LEU A 144 -12.95 8.05 2.70
CA LEU A 144 -12.99 9.19 1.77
C LEU A 144 -11.89 10.22 2.07
N LEU A 145 -11.52 10.42 3.34
CA LEU A 145 -10.37 11.25 3.70
C LEU A 145 -9.06 10.63 3.17
N LYS A 146 -8.84 9.33 3.36
CA LYS A 146 -7.69 8.60 2.80
C LYS A 146 -7.65 8.68 1.27
N ARG A 147 -8.80 8.52 0.60
CA ARG A 147 -8.94 8.68 -0.85
C ARG A 147 -8.50 10.08 -1.29
N LYS A 148 -9.04 11.12 -0.65
CA LYS A 148 -8.70 12.52 -0.94
C LYS A 148 -7.20 12.79 -0.80
N ILE A 149 -6.58 12.30 0.28
CA ILE A 149 -5.14 12.42 0.51
C ILE A 149 -4.36 11.75 -0.62
N GLY A 150 -4.75 10.53 -1.01
CA GLY A 150 -4.13 9.80 -2.11
C GLY A 150 -4.20 10.53 -3.45
N ILE A 151 -5.37 11.07 -3.82
CA ILE A 151 -5.53 11.84 -5.07
C ILE A 151 -4.70 13.12 -5.06
N LEU A 152 -4.64 13.83 -3.93
CA LEU A 152 -3.80 15.03 -3.81
C LEU A 152 -2.31 14.70 -3.86
N TYR A 153 -1.89 13.59 -3.24
CA TYR A 153 -0.53 13.08 -3.39
C TYR A 153 -0.24 12.81 -4.87
N PHE A 154 -1.05 11.98 -5.53
CA PHE A 154 -0.90 11.64 -6.95
C PHE A 154 -0.79 12.88 -7.84
N ASN A 155 -1.71 13.84 -7.71
CA ASN A 155 -1.70 15.07 -8.51
C ASN A 155 -0.43 15.90 -8.30
N LYS A 156 0.16 15.87 -7.10
CA LYS A 156 1.41 16.56 -6.82
C LYS A 156 2.60 15.91 -7.54
N VAL A 157 2.64 14.58 -7.63
CA VAL A 157 3.84 13.84 -8.07
C VAL A 157 3.76 13.33 -9.52
N VAL A 158 2.56 13.28 -10.12
CA VAL A 158 2.32 12.63 -11.43
C VAL A 158 3.24 13.11 -12.55
N ASN A 159 3.60 14.40 -12.57
CA ASN A 159 4.46 14.96 -13.60
C ASN A 159 5.88 14.38 -13.57
N HIS A 160 6.35 13.93 -12.40
CA HIS A 160 7.67 13.33 -12.25
C HIS A 160 7.75 11.93 -12.89
N TYR A 161 6.65 11.21 -13.03
CA TYR A 161 6.66 9.83 -13.53
C TYR A 161 6.96 9.72 -15.03
N ASN A 162 6.78 10.81 -15.77
CA ASN A 162 7.12 10.86 -17.20
C ASN A 162 8.61 11.18 -17.44
N THR A 163 9.38 11.47 -16.39
CA THR A 163 10.81 11.74 -16.50
C THR A 163 11.61 10.47 -16.20
N GLN A 164 12.54 10.12 -17.09
CA GLN A 164 13.46 9.01 -16.88
C GLN A 164 14.30 9.26 -15.62
N HIS A 165 14.46 8.23 -14.78
CA HIS A 165 15.19 8.32 -13.52
C HIS A 165 14.70 9.38 -12.53
N SER A 166 13.40 9.66 -12.53
CA SER A 166 12.83 10.78 -11.75
C SER A 166 13.11 10.74 -10.26
N LEU A 167 13.20 9.55 -9.66
CA LEU A 167 13.49 9.41 -8.23
C LEU A 167 14.99 9.39 -7.87
N TYR A 168 15.88 9.31 -8.87
CA TYR A 168 17.32 9.26 -8.61
C TYR A 168 17.82 10.52 -7.91
N ARG A 169 17.30 11.69 -8.30
CA ARG A 169 17.63 12.99 -7.67
C ARG A 169 17.33 13.04 -6.17
N TYR A 170 16.37 12.24 -5.71
CA TYR A 170 15.94 12.20 -4.31
C TYR A 170 16.59 11.06 -3.52
N SER A 171 17.59 10.41 -4.10
CA SER A 171 18.26 9.24 -3.52
C SER A 171 19.76 9.53 -3.37
N LYS A 172 20.38 9.07 -2.28
CA LYS A 172 21.82 9.29 -2.03
C LYS A 172 22.69 8.36 -2.86
N ASN A 173 22.16 7.18 -3.20
CA ASN A 173 22.86 6.16 -3.99
C ASN A 173 21.87 5.31 -4.81
N HIS A 174 22.42 4.37 -5.59
CA HIS A 174 21.64 3.50 -6.47
C HIS A 174 20.76 2.48 -5.73
N ILE A 175 21.17 2.05 -4.53
CA ILE A 175 20.37 1.13 -3.68
C ILE A 175 19.13 1.88 -3.21
N GLU A 176 19.31 3.05 -2.61
CA GLU A 176 18.23 3.91 -2.14
C GLU A 176 17.29 4.30 -3.28
N TYR A 177 17.83 4.58 -4.49
CA TYR A 177 17.02 4.82 -5.68
C TYR A 177 16.10 3.64 -6.00
N SER A 178 16.62 2.41 -5.92
CA SER A 178 15.78 1.22 -6.10
C SER A 178 14.70 1.11 -5.04
N LEU A 179 15.06 1.23 -3.75
CA LEU A 179 14.11 1.11 -2.65
C LEU A 179 13.01 2.19 -2.71
N ASN A 180 13.38 3.42 -3.08
CA ASN A 180 12.44 4.52 -3.28
C ASN A 180 11.49 4.24 -4.46
N CYS A 181 11.99 3.67 -5.56
CA CYS A 181 11.15 3.27 -6.68
C CYS A 181 10.10 2.22 -6.28
N TRP A 182 10.50 1.18 -5.56
CA TRP A 182 9.57 0.15 -5.09
C TRP A 182 8.54 0.72 -4.11
N THR A 183 8.96 1.54 -3.16
CA THR A 183 8.05 2.22 -2.23
C THR A 183 6.99 3.05 -2.98
N GLU A 184 7.42 3.84 -3.97
CA GLU A 184 6.53 4.69 -4.75
C GLU A 184 5.58 3.86 -5.64
N LEU A 185 6.05 2.75 -6.19
CA LEU A 185 5.23 1.79 -6.95
C LEU A 185 4.05 1.30 -6.11
N GLY A 186 4.31 0.88 -4.85
CA GLY A 186 3.27 0.43 -3.94
C GLY A 186 2.28 1.52 -3.55
N ILE A 187 2.76 2.76 -3.32
CA ILE A 187 1.91 3.92 -3.02
C ILE A 187 0.96 4.18 -4.19
N LEU A 188 1.49 4.28 -5.41
CA LEU A 188 0.70 4.52 -6.61
C LEU A 188 -0.34 3.42 -6.87
N ALA A 189 0.08 2.16 -6.77
CA ALA A 189 -0.80 1.03 -6.93
C ALA A 189 -1.94 1.07 -5.91
N THR A 190 -1.64 1.39 -4.65
CA THR A 190 -2.66 1.52 -3.59
C THR A 190 -3.64 2.67 -3.86
N ILE A 191 -3.16 3.81 -4.39
CA ILE A 191 -4.04 4.93 -4.78
C ILE A 191 -4.97 4.50 -5.91
N GLY A 192 -4.45 3.86 -6.96
CA GLY A 192 -5.28 3.36 -8.06
C GLY A 192 -6.29 2.29 -7.62
N LEU A 193 -5.88 1.36 -6.75
CA LEU A 193 -6.78 0.35 -6.17
C LEU A 193 -7.86 0.97 -5.27
N THR A 194 -7.60 2.14 -4.68
CA THR A 194 -8.64 2.91 -3.95
C THR A 194 -9.74 3.38 -4.90
N GLU A 195 -9.39 3.80 -6.12
CA GLU A 195 -10.38 4.22 -7.12
C GLU A 195 -11.12 3.02 -7.72
N ILE A 196 -10.48 1.85 -7.84
CA ILE A 196 -11.16 0.59 -8.20
C ILE A 196 -12.16 0.15 -7.13
N GLN A 197 -11.82 0.31 -5.86
CA GLN A 197 -12.73 0.07 -4.75
C GLN A 197 -13.96 1.00 -4.81
N GLU A 198 -13.77 2.29 -5.12
CA GLU A 198 -14.88 3.22 -5.32
C GLU A 198 -15.74 2.86 -6.53
N PHE A 199 -15.11 2.49 -7.65
CA PHE A 199 -15.84 1.97 -8.82
C PHE A 199 -16.75 0.81 -8.44
N SER A 200 -16.22 -0.16 -7.69
CA SER A 200 -16.97 -1.35 -7.27
C SER A 200 -18.16 -0.98 -6.37
N LEU A 201 -17.97 -0.05 -5.43
CA LEU A 201 -19.03 0.44 -4.54
C LEU A 201 -20.13 1.21 -5.29
N PHE A 202 -19.78 2.13 -6.19
CA PHE A 202 -20.76 2.87 -6.97
C PHE A 202 -21.51 1.97 -7.95
N TYR A 203 -20.80 1.05 -8.61
CA TYR A 203 -21.40 0.09 -9.54
C TYR A 203 -22.40 -0.84 -8.83
N GLY A 204 -22.02 -1.38 -7.66
CA GLY A 204 -22.94 -2.20 -6.84
C GLY A 204 -24.19 -1.44 -6.37
N ASN A 205 -24.07 -0.13 -6.16
CA ASN A 205 -25.19 0.76 -5.81
C ASN A 205 -25.96 1.32 -7.03
N LYS A 206 -25.66 0.86 -8.26
CA LYS A 206 -26.29 1.32 -9.51
C LYS A 206 -26.11 2.82 -9.77
N GLN A 207 -24.96 3.36 -9.36
CA GLN A 207 -24.54 4.73 -9.61
C GLN A 207 -23.52 4.75 -10.76
N ASP A 208 -24.02 4.51 -11.97
CA ASP A 208 -23.18 4.22 -13.14
C ASP A 208 -22.24 5.38 -13.50
N GLU A 209 -22.68 6.64 -13.36
CA GLU A 209 -21.86 7.81 -13.69
C GLU A 209 -20.66 7.95 -12.73
N GLU A 210 -20.89 7.85 -11.42
CA GLU A 210 -19.84 7.90 -10.40
C GLU A 210 -18.91 6.69 -10.48
N ALA A 211 -19.44 5.52 -10.84
CA ALA A 211 -18.65 4.33 -11.11
C ALA A 211 -17.68 4.57 -12.29
N ILE A 212 -18.20 5.01 -13.44
CA ILE A 212 -17.38 5.32 -14.62
C ILE A 212 -16.31 6.37 -14.29
N ASN A 213 -16.66 7.41 -13.54
CA ASN A 213 -15.70 8.43 -13.11
C ASN A 213 -14.56 7.85 -12.26
N SER A 214 -14.90 6.94 -11.32
CA SER A 214 -13.91 6.27 -10.48
C SER A 214 -13.03 5.30 -11.27
N TYR A 215 -13.59 4.59 -12.25
CA TYR A 215 -12.83 3.72 -13.16
C TYR A 215 -11.89 4.54 -14.07
N ASN A 216 -12.34 5.68 -14.58
CA ASN A 216 -11.52 6.59 -15.38
C ASN A 216 -10.35 7.16 -14.55
N SER A 217 -10.62 7.51 -13.29
CA SER A 217 -9.60 7.93 -12.32
C SER A 217 -8.55 6.84 -12.09
N ALA A 218 -8.99 5.59 -11.81
CA ALA A 218 -8.10 4.43 -11.69
C ALA A 218 -7.27 4.19 -12.95
N SER A 219 -7.89 4.28 -14.13
CA SER A 219 -7.22 4.12 -15.42
C SER A 219 -6.17 5.20 -15.69
N GLY A 220 -6.44 6.45 -15.27
CA GLY A 220 -5.47 7.54 -15.32
C GLY A 220 -4.24 7.28 -14.44
N ILE A 221 -4.46 6.79 -13.22
CA ILE A 221 -3.40 6.40 -12.29
C ILE A 221 -2.61 5.20 -12.83
N ALA A 222 -3.27 4.20 -13.40
CA ALA A 222 -2.61 3.05 -14.02
C ALA A 222 -1.70 3.45 -15.18
N LYS A 223 -2.12 4.40 -16.03
CA LYS A 223 -1.26 4.97 -17.08
C LYS A 223 -0.02 5.65 -16.52
N ALA A 224 -0.18 6.42 -15.43
CA ALA A 224 0.95 7.04 -14.74
C ALA A 224 1.88 6.00 -14.09
N LEU A 225 1.34 4.93 -13.50
CA LEU A 225 2.10 3.79 -12.99
C LEU A 225 2.92 3.11 -14.10
N ILE A 226 2.33 2.91 -15.28
CA ILE A 226 3.03 2.38 -16.46
C ILE A 226 4.19 3.29 -16.85
N SER A 227 3.96 4.61 -16.99
CA SER A 227 5.03 5.57 -17.26
C SER A 227 6.13 5.48 -16.20
N PHE A 228 5.76 5.42 -14.93
CA PHE A 228 6.70 5.33 -13.82
C PHE A 228 7.57 4.07 -13.91
N ILE A 229 6.96 2.90 -14.13
CA ILE A 229 7.63 1.60 -14.31
C ILE A 229 8.66 1.67 -15.42
N PHE A 230 8.27 2.16 -16.60
CA PHE A 230 9.14 2.12 -17.78
C PHE A 230 10.20 3.24 -17.79
N ASN A 231 10.00 4.30 -17.02
CA ASN A 231 10.98 5.39 -16.87
C ASN A 231 11.97 5.18 -15.72
N ASN A 232 11.74 4.18 -14.85
CA ASN A 232 12.60 3.89 -13.70
C ASN A 232 13.10 2.44 -13.75
N PRO A 233 14.30 2.20 -14.32
CA PRO A 233 14.88 0.87 -14.46
C PRO A 233 14.91 0.00 -13.21
N PRO A 234 15.09 0.51 -11.96
CA PRO A 234 15.10 -0.36 -10.77
C PRO A 234 13.86 -1.24 -10.59
N LEU A 235 12.71 -0.87 -11.18
CA LEU A 235 11.48 -1.65 -11.14
C LEU A 235 11.48 -2.90 -12.03
N GLN A 236 12.59 -3.16 -12.73
CA GLN A 236 12.86 -4.41 -13.46
C GLN A 236 13.81 -5.34 -12.67
N TYR A 237 14.25 -4.88 -11.51
CA TYR A 237 15.51 -5.26 -10.90
C TYR A 237 15.34 -5.33 -9.36
N PRO A 238 14.46 -6.23 -8.87
CA PRO A 238 14.13 -6.31 -7.45
C PRO A 238 15.35 -6.66 -6.59
N ASN A 239 15.45 -6.01 -5.42
CA ASN A 239 16.52 -6.27 -4.45
C ASN A 239 16.07 -7.21 -3.32
N TYR A 240 14.78 -7.22 -3.01
CA TYR A 240 14.16 -8.06 -1.99
C TYR A 240 13.04 -8.89 -2.61
N ASP A 241 12.84 -10.11 -2.12
CA ASP A 241 11.65 -10.92 -2.44
C ASP A 241 10.38 -10.27 -1.87
N GLU A 242 10.50 -9.53 -0.77
CA GLU A 242 9.41 -8.74 -0.15
C GLU A 242 8.84 -7.66 -1.09
N HIS A 243 9.55 -7.27 -2.15
CA HIS A 243 8.98 -6.45 -3.23
C HIS A 243 7.81 -7.13 -3.96
N SER A 244 7.56 -8.42 -3.69
CA SER A 244 6.34 -9.14 -4.05
C SER A 244 5.07 -8.39 -3.66
N ILE A 245 5.10 -7.63 -2.55
CA ILE A 245 3.97 -6.85 -2.04
C ILE A 245 3.62 -5.72 -3.02
N GLU A 246 4.57 -4.84 -3.28
CA GLU A 246 4.42 -3.75 -4.26
C GLU A 246 4.07 -4.28 -5.65
N MET A 247 4.71 -5.39 -6.04
CA MET A 247 4.50 -6.04 -7.33
C MET A 247 3.07 -6.55 -7.47
N ALA A 248 2.54 -7.28 -6.49
CA ALA A 248 1.17 -7.80 -6.53
C ALA A 248 0.14 -6.67 -6.65
N LEU A 249 0.30 -5.58 -5.89
CA LEU A 249 -0.56 -4.41 -5.96
C LEU A 249 -0.56 -3.79 -7.37
N ALA A 250 0.62 -3.60 -7.95
CA ALA A 250 0.78 -3.02 -9.28
C ALA A 250 0.19 -3.94 -10.37
N LEU A 251 0.49 -5.24 -10.33
CA LEU A 251 -0.04 -6.23 -11.27
C LEU A 251 -1.58 -6.26 -11.21
N GLN A 252 -2.16 -6.21 -10.02
CA GLN A 252 -3.60 -6.18 -9.86
C GLN A 252 -4.23 -4.90 -10.43
N LEU A 253 -3.67 -3.72 -10.14
CA LEU A 253 -4.18 -2.47 -10.70
C LEU A 253 -4.15 -2.49 -12.23
N LEU A 254 -3.03 -2.94 -12.81
CA LEU A 254 -2.89 -3.04 -14.26
C LEU A 254 -3.87 -4.05 -14.88
N TYR A 255 -4.13 -5.17 -14.19
CA TYR A 255 -5.11 -6.15 -14.65
C TYR A 255 -6.54 -5.58 -14.61
N LEU A 256 -6.93 -4.98 -13.48
CA LEU A 256 -8.28 -4.44 -13.27
C LEU A 256 -8.60 -3.19 -14.10
N THR A 257 -7.58 -2.55 -14.68
CA THR A 257 -7.73 -1.41 -15.60
C THR A 257 -7.48 -1.78 -17.07
N ASP A 258 -7.52 -3.08 -17.38
CA ASP A 258 -7.36 -3.65 -18.73
C ASP A 258 -6.03 -3.30 -19.44
N ASN A 259 -4.95 -3.12 -18.66
CA ASN A 259 -3.61 -2.84 -19.18
C ASN A 259 -2.79 -4.12 -19.44
N LYS A 260 -3.44 -5.20 -19.90
CA LYS A 260 -2.83 -6.55 -20.04
C LYS A 260 -1.55 -6.56 -20.87
N LYS A 261 -1.48 -5.78 -21.96
CA LYS A 261 -0.28 -5.68 -22.81
C LYS A 261 0.92 -5.13 -22.04
N MET A 262 0.73 -4.07 -21.26
CA MET A 262 1.80 -3.43 -20.49
C MET A 262 2.18 -4.28 -19.28
N LEU A 263 1.20 -4.95 -18.67
CA LEU A 263 1.41 -5.93 -17.61
C LEU A 263 2.30 -7.09 -18.10
N LYS A 264 1.97 -7.74 -19.24
CA LYS A 264 2.80 -8.79 -19.87
C LYS A 264 4.22 -8.31 -20.14
N LYS A 265 4.37 -7.10 -20.67
CA LYS A 265 5.69 -6.48 -20.93
C LYS A 265 6.50 -6.30 -19.65
N TRP A 266 5.87 -5.83 -18.57
CA TRP A 266 6.57 -5.63 -17.30
C TRP A 266 6.97 -6.96 -16.64
N ILE A 267 6.10 -7.97 -16.64
CA ILE A 267 6.45 -9.34 -16.20
C ILE A 267 7.65 -9.86 -16.98
N SER A 268 7.64 -9.73 -18.32
CA SER A 268 8.77 -10.13 -19.17
C SER A 268 10.07 -9.42 -18.78
N ASN A 269 10.01 -8.11 -18.47
CA ASN A 269 11.16 -7.34 -18.03
C ASN A 269 11.67 -7.77 -16.65
N LEU A 270 10.79 -8.11 -15.70
CA LEU A 270 11.19 -8.64 -14.40
C LEU A 270 11.91 -9.98 -14.53
N ILE A 271 11.37 -10.90 -15.34
CA ILE A 271 11.99 -12.20 -15.61
C ILE A 271 13.38 -12.03 -16.24
N VAL A 272 13.50 -11.17 -17.26
CA VAL A 272 14.79 -10.85 -17.89
C VAL A 272 15.75 -10.18 -16.91
N GLY A 273 15.24 -9.27 -16.07
CA GLY A 273 16.05 -8.57 -15.07
C GLY A 273 16.63 -9.52 -14.05
N ILE A 274 15.84 -10.50 -13.58
CA ILE A 274 16.30 -11.57 -12.67
C ILE A 274 17.33 -12.45 -13.37
N ASP A 275 17.05 -12.91 -14.59
CA ASP A 275 17.97 -13.75 -15.38
C ASP A 275 19.33 -13.06 -15.60
N ASN A 276 19.31 -11.84 -16.15
CA ASN A 276 20.51 -11.05 -16.43
C ASN A 276 21.32 -10.79 -15.16
N ARG A 277 20.65 -10.36 -14.09
CA ARG A 277 21.32 -10.01 -12.84
C ARG A 277 21.98 -11.25 -12.21
N TYR A 278 21.31 -12.40 -12.26
CA TYR A 278 21.90 -13.63 -11.76
C TYR A 278 23.06 -14.12 -12.63
N ARG A 279 22.97 -14.04 -13.96
CA ARG A 279 24.06 -14.45 -14.86
C ARG A 279 25.30 -13.57 -14.71
N ILE A 280 25.12 -12.25 -14.64
CA ILE A 280 26.22 -11.26 -14.65
C ILE A 280 26.80 -11.07 -13.25
N HIS A 281 25.95 -10.86 -12.24
CA HIS A 281 26.38 -10.47 -10.90
C HIS A 281 26.22 -11.56 -9.85
N LYS A 282 25.68 -12.74 -10.23
CA LYS A 282 25.31 -13.81 -9.29
C LYS A 282 24.41 -13.33 -8.16
N PHE A 283 23.64 -12.27 -8.40
CA PHE A 283 22.71 -11.71 -7.45
C PHE A 283 21.30 -12.23 -7.70
N PHE A 284 20.63 -12.62 -6.62
CA PHE A 284 19.22 -12.90 -6.53
C PHE A 284 18.60 -12.04 -5.39
N PRO A 285 17.33 -11.60 -5.52
CA PRO A 285 16.67 -10.81 -4.47
C PRO A 285 16.75 -11.51 -3.11
N LEU A 286 17.12 -10.76 -2.07
CA LEU A 286 17.19 -11.30 -0.72
C LEU A 286 15.79 -11.66 -0.24
N PHE A 287 15.63 -12.88 0.29
CA PHE A 287 14.32 -13.36 0.75
C PHE A 287 13.73 -12.48 1.88
N ARG A 288 14.59 -11.91 2.72
CA ARG A 288 14.20 -10.98 3.79
C ARG A 288 14.88 -9.63 3.62
N THR A 289 14.17 -8.58 3.99
CA THR A 289 14.71 -7.22 4.01
C THR A 289 15.83 -7.11 5.03
N ASN A 290 17.03 -6.84 4.56
CA ASN A 290 18.21 -6.52 5.37
C ASN A 290 19.11 -5.58 4.57
N PHE A 291 19.15 -4.31 4.98
CA PHE A 291 19.87 -3.28 4.26
C PHE A 291 21.38 -3.48 4.31
N ASP A 292 21.93 -3.83 5.47
CA ASP A 292 23.36 -4.03 5.65
C ASP A 292 23.84 -5.19 4.77
N LYS A 293 23.15 -6.34 4.81
CA LYS A 293 23.45 -7.48 3.93
C LYS A 293 23.33 -7.12 2.45
N LEU A 294 22.35 -6.29 2.08
CA LEU A 294 22.21 -5.83 0.69
C LEU A 294 23.42 -4.99 0.26
N VAL A 295 23.93 -4.13 1.14
CA VAL A 295 25.12 -3.31 0.90
C VAL A 295 26.36 -4.19 0.79
N ASP A 296 26.57 -5.13 1.71
CA ASP A 296 27.72 -6.03 1.70
C ASP A 296 27.80 -6.85 0.40
N ILE A 297 26.66 -7.32 -0.10
CA ILE A 297 26.58 -8.01 -1.40
C ILE A 297 26.93 -7.07 -2.57
N HIS A 298 26.44 -5.82 -2.55
CA HIS A 298 26.75 -4.85 -3.61
C HIS A 298 28.22 -4.44 -3.62
N ASN A 299 28.87 -4.41 -2.46
CA ASN A 299 30.30 -4.14 -2.33
C ASN A 299 31.17 -5.36 -2.71
N GLY A 300 30.57 -6.55 -2.78
CA GLY A 300 31.27 -7.81 -3.05
C GLY A 300 31.86 -8.47 -1.80
N ASP A 301 31.49 -7.99 -0.61
CA ASP A 301 31.92 -8.52 0.68
C ASP A 301 31.19 -9.84 1.01
N GLU A 302 29.93 -9.96 0.58
CA GLU A 302 29.12 -11.17 0.71
C GLU A 302 28.59 -11.68 -0.63
N LYS A 303 28.28 -12.99 -0.69
CA LYS A 303 27.61 -13.59 -1.85
C LYS A 303 26.10 -13.58 -1.64
N SER A 304 25.37 -13.30 -2.71
CA SER A 304 23.92 -13.45 -2.73
C SER A 304 23.53 -14.94 -2.64
N GLU A 305 22.57 -15.23 -1.78
CA GLU A 305 22.00 -16.55 -1.57
C GLU A 305 20.74 -16.74 -2.43
N VAL A 306 20.60 -17.92 -3.04
CA VAL A 306 19.42 -18.30 -3.84
C VAL A 306 18.66 -19.36 -3.07
N ASP A 307 17.84 -18.92 -2.12
CA ASP A 307 17.17 -19.83 -1.19
C ASP A 307 15.70 -20.02 -1.51
N SER A 308 14.90 -18.96 -1.42
CA SER A 308 13.44 -19.04 -1.53
C SER A 308 12.88 -17.81 -2.22
N SER A 309 11.72 -17.96 -2.87
CA SER A 309 11.01 -16.82 -3.46
C SER A 309 9.51 -17.04 -3.49
N MET A 310 8.78 -16.04 -2.99
CA MET A 310 7.33 -15.88 -3.17
C MET A 310 7.03 -14.96 -4.36
N MET A 311 7.90 -13.99 -4.64
CA MET A 311 7.77 -13.09 -5.78
C MET A 311 7.67 -13.87 -7.10
N LEU A 312 8.51 -14.89 -7.30
CA LEU A 312 8.48 -15.70 -8.52
C LEU A 312 7.16 -16.47 -8.68
N ILE A 313 6.54 -16.93 -7.59
CA ILE A 313 5.23 -17.59 -7.66
C ILE A 313 4.12 -16.60 -8.05
N ILE A 314 4.13 -15.39 -7.50
CA ILE A 314 3.16 -14.36 -7.92
C ILE A 314 3.32 -14.05 -9.42
N LEU A 315 4.55 -13.94 -9.93
CA LEU A 315 4.79 -13.77 -11.37
C LEU A 315 4.23 -14.94 -12.19
N LEU A 316 4.52 -16.17 -11.78
CA LEU A 316 4.03 -17.40 -12.43
C LEU A 316 2.50 -17.43 -12.50
N GLU A 317 1.83 -17.13 -11.39
CA GLU A 317 0.37 -17.15 -11.32
C GLU A 317 -0.28 -16.04 -12.15
N TYR A 318 0.36 -14.87 -12.26
CA TYR A 318 -0.09 -13.85 -13.20
C TYR A 318 0.14 -14.23 -14.66
N ILE A 319 1.21 -14.98 -15.00
CA ILE A 319 1.40 -15.52 -16.35
C ILE A 319 0.26 -16.49 -16.70
N VAL A 320 -0.10 -17.36 -15.76
CA VAL A 320 -1.22 -18.30 -15.90
C VAL A 320 -2.55 -17.56 -16.04
N LEU A 321 -2.77 -16.51 -15.23
CA LEU A 321 -3.96 -15.65 -15.32
C LEU A 321 -4.08 -14.97 -16.70
N LEU A 322 -2.95 -14.63 -17.32
CA LEU A 322 -2.90 -13.97 -18.62
C LEU A 322 -2.94 -14.94 -19.81
N ASP A 323 -2.96 -16.25 -19.53
CA ASP A 323 -2.92 -17.34 -20.50
C ASP A 323 -1.79 -17.14 -21.54
N ASP A 324 -0.58 -16.89 -21.06
CA ASP A 324 0.58 -16.55 -21.90
C ASP A 324 1.66 -17.64 -21.88
N SER A 325 1.56 -18.57 -22.83
CA SER A 325 2.47 -19.70 -22.96
C SER A 325 3.92 -19.30 -23.28
N GLU A 326 4.14 -18.21 -24.03
CA GLU A 326 5.48 -17.71 -24.32
C GLU A 326 6.17 -17.20 -23.05
N LEU A 327 5.45 -16.42 -22.23
CA LEU A 327 5.98 -15.99 -20.93
C LEU A 327 6.18 -17.16 -19.97
N TYR A 328 5.33 -18.18 -20.03
CA TYR A 328 5.47 -19.38 -19.21
C TYR A 328 6.77 -20.15 -19.53
N GLU A 329 7.05 -20.39 -20.82
CA GLU A 329 8.31 -21.01 -21.24
C GLU A 329 9.52 -20.17 -20.86
N LYS A 330 9.42 -18.85 -21.03
CA LYS A 330 10.48 -17.92 -20.61
C LYS A 330 10.72 -17.99 -19.11
N PHE A 331 9.67 -18.03 -18.29
CA PHE A 331 9.77 -18.20 -16.84
C PHE A 331 10.48 -19.50 -16.47
N LYS A 332 10.09 -20.64 -17.05
CA LYS A 332 10.76 -21.94 -16.84
C LYS A 332 12.24 -21.87 -17.21
N SER A 333 12.58 -21.21 -18.32
CA SER A 333 13.98 -21.05 -18.75
C SER A 333 14.81 -20.26 -17.72
N THR A 334 14.23 -19.22 -17.11
CA THR A 334 14.88 -18.46 -16.03
C THR A 334 14.94 -19.25 -14.72
N LEU A 335 13.95 -20.09 -14.43
CA LEU A 335 14.00 -20.95 -13.25
C LEU A 335 15.11 -22.00 -13.35
N SER A 336 15.39 -22.50 -14.55
CA SER A 336 16.43 -23.53 -14.78
C SER A 336 17.85 -23.10 -14.36
N ILE A 337 18.14 -21.79 -14.32
CA ILE A 337 19.43 -21.27 -13.85
C ILE A 337 19.49 -21.03 -12.35
N LEU A 338 18.37 -21.24 -11.64
CA LEU A 338 18.23 -21.10 -10.19
C LEU A 338 17.97 -22.48 -9.55
N PRO A 339 18.87 -23.47 -9.69
CA PRO A 339 18.56 -24.89 -9.49
C PRO A 339 18.22 -25.31 -8.05
N LYS A 340 18.41 -24.42 -7.06
CA LYS A 340 18.14 -24.70 -5.63
C LYS A 340 17.03 -23.84 -5.05
N ILE A 341 16.35 -23.05 -5.87
CA ILE A 341 15.35 -22.12 -5.37
C ILE A 341 14.11 -22.86 -4.88
N ASN A 342 13.72 -22.57 -3.65
CA ASN A 342 12.49 -23.05 -3.05
C ASN A 342 11.36 -22.06 -3.33
N LEU A 343 10.52 -22.38 -4.32
CA LEU A 343 9.35 -21.59 -4.62
C LEU A 343 8.27 -21.79 -3.56
N GLN A 344 7.70 -20.68 -3.09
CA GLN A 344 6.77 -20.68 -1.97
C GLN A 344 5.56 -19.78 -2.22
N ILE A 345 4.42 -20.14 -1.64
CA ILE A 345 3.26 -19.25 -1.52
C ILE A 345 2.66 -19.36 -0.13
N TRP A 346 2.29 -18.20 0.41
CA TRP A 346 1.64 -18.08 1.70
C TRP A 346 0.12 -18.04 1.53
N PHE A 347 -0.59 -18.77 2.39
CA PHE A 347 -2.05 -18.75 2.50
C PHE A 347 -2.45 -18.32 3.91
N PRO A 348 -3.42 -17.42 4.06
CA PRO A 348 -3.95 -17.10 5.38
C PRO A 348 -4.72 -18.28 5.97
N THR A 349 -4.72 -18.37 7.30
CA THR A 349 -5.67 -19.18 8.07
C THR A 349 -6.74 -18.28 8.66
N GLU A 350 -7.82 -18.86 9.19
CA GLU A 350 -8.93 -18.08 9.80
C GLU A 350 -8.45 -17.11 10.90
N GLU A 351 -7.38 -17.45 11.62
CA GLU A 351 -6.78 -16.58 12.66
C GLU A 351 -6.24 -15.25 12.10
N VAL A 352 -5.83 -15.22 10.82
CA VAL A 352 -5.27 -14.03 10.17
C VAL A 352 -6.28 -12.89 10.13
N GLU A 353 -7.57 -13.20 10.00
CA GLU A 353 -8.65 -12.23 9.97
C GLU A 353 -8.65 -11.29 11.20
N ASN A 354 -8.20 -11.79 12.36
CA ASN A 354 -8.17 -11.01 13.60
C ASN A 354 -6.90 -10.17 13.77
N VAL A 355 -5.86 -10.39 12.97
CA VAL A 355 -4.53 -9.80 13.20
C VAL A 355 -3.99 -8.98 12.04
N PHE A 356 -4.49 -9.17 10.81
CA PHE A 356 -3.88 -8.60 9.61
C PHE A 356 -3.86 -7.06 9.59
N CYS A 357 -4.76 -6.41 10.31
CA CYS A 357 -4.82 -4.95 10.46
C CYS A 357 -3.97 -4.38 11.61
N SER A 358 -3.19 -5.19 12.33
CA SER A 358 -2.50 -4.76 13.54
C SER A 358 -0.97 -4.95 13.53
N LYS A 359 -0.46 -5.90 12.73
CA LYS A 359 0.95 -6.31 12.71
C LYS A 359 1.30 -7.04 11.42
N GLU A 360 2.59 -7.33 11.21
CA GLU A 360 3.05 -8.28 10.20
C GLU A 360 2.44 -9.66 10.49
N TYR A 361 1.49 -10.08 9.65
CA TYR A 361 0.68 -11.26 9.89
C TYR A 361 1.22 -12.52 9.22
N SER A 362 1.92 -12.39 8.08
CA SER A 362 2.54 -13.54 7.40
C SER A 362 3.69 -14.13 8.21
N HIS A 363 4.26 -13.36 9.15
CA HIS A 363 5.20 -13.87 10.13
C HIS A 363 4.46 -14.48 11.33
N GLY A 364 4.36 -15.80 11.35
CA GLY A 364 3.80 -16.56 12.47
C GLY A 364 2.31 -16.91 12.36
N PHE A 365 1.58 -16.39 11.37
CA PHE A 365 0.21 -16.82 11.05
C PHE A 365 0.08 -17.25 9.59
N GLY A 366 -0.94 -18.05 9.30
CA GLY A 366 -1.14 -18.67 7.99
C GLY A 366 -0.39 -19.98 7.80
N LYS A 367 -0.43 -20.50 6.58
CA LYS A 367 0.26 -21.71 6.13
C LYS A 367 1.11 -21.39 4.91
N LEU A 368 2.22 -22.11 4.81
CA LEU A 368 3.16 -21.98 3.70
C LEU A 368 3.10 -23.25 2.87
N LYS A 369 2.76 -23.12 1.59
CA LYS A 369 3.12 -24.15 0.62
C LYS A 369 4.53 -23.83 0.12
N HIS A 370 5.41 -24.80 0.22
CA HIS A 370 6.80 -24.68 -0.20
C HIS A 370 7.16 -25.82 -1.16
N SER A 371 8.34 -25.73 -1.75
CA SER A 371 8.89 -26.70 -2.70
C SER A 371 7.96 -26.88 -3.90
N ILE A 372 7.40 -25.77 -4.38
CA ILE A 372 6.47 -25.77 -5.51
C ILE A 372 7.24 -26.10 -6.78
N GLU A 373 6.82 -27.16 -7.46
CA GLU A 373 7.34 -27.54 -8.77
C GLU A 373 6.53 -26.86 -9.87
N VAL A 374 7.21 -26.36 -10.90
CA VAL A 374 6.57 -25.78 -12.07
C VAL A 374 6.44 -26.86 -13.12
N TYR A 375 5.20 -27.20 -13.50
CA TYR A 375 4.94 -28.23 -14.50
C TYR A 375 5.41 -27.82 -15.89
N ASP A 376 5.60 -28.81 -16.77
CA ASP A 376 5.86 -28.54 -18.18
C ASP A 376 4.65 -27.90 -18.88
N ASP A 377 3.44 -28.38 -18.55
CA ASP A 377 2.18 -27.84 -19.07
C ASP A 377 1.56 -26.80 -18.12
N MET A 378 1.39 -25.58 -18.61
CA MET A 378 0.75 -24.48 -17.88
C MET A 378 -0.69 -24.84 -17.44
N ASN A 379 -1.42 -25.64 -18.21
CA ASN A 379 -2.79 -26.03 -17.85
C ASN A 379 -2.83 -26.95 -16.64
N GLN A 380 -1.82 -27.81 -16.46
CA GLN A 380 -1.68 -28.62 -15.27
C GLN A 380 -1.47 -27.74 -14.03
N TYR A 381 -0.62 -26.70 -14.15
CA TYR A 381 -0.43 -25.72 -13.07
C TYR A 381 -1.71 -24.94 -12.78
N LYS A 382 -2.43 -24.49 -13.83
CA LYS A 382 -3.73 -23.82 -13.69
C LYS A 382 -4.74 -24.68 -12.93
N LYS A 383 -4.80 -25.97 -13.24
CA LYS A 383 -5.69 -26.91 -12.54
C LYS A 383 -5.35 -27.03 -11.05
N GLU A 384 -4.06 -27.15 -10.71
CA GLU A 384 -3.66 -27.18 -9.30
C GLU A 384 -4.05 -25.89 -8.57
N ILE A 385 -3.87 -24.71 -9.16
CA ILE A 385 -4.32 -23.45 -8.55
C ILE A 385 -5.84 -23.49 -8.28
N ILE A 386 -6.64 -24.00 -9.23
CA ILE A 386 -8.10 -24.08 -9.06
C ILE A 386 -8.46 -25.01 -7.90
N ASP A 387 -7.83 -26.17 -7.80
CA ASP A 387 -8.03 -27.11 -6.70
C ASP A 387 -7.62 -26.47 -5.35
N GLU A 388 -6.51 -25.74 -5.33
CA GLU A 388 -6.04 -25.01 -4.15
C GLU A 388 -6.96 -23.86 -3.73
N ILE A 389 -7.64 -23.20 -4.67
CA ILE A 389 -8.61 -22.16 -4.32
C ILE A 389 -9.72 -22.75 -3.44
N GLU A 390 -10.17 -23.97 -3.73
CA GLU A 390 -11.23 -24.63 -2.97
C GLU A 390 -10.75 -25.10 -1.59
N LEU A 391 -9.47 -25.46 -1.48
CA LEU A 391 -8.88 -26.00 -0.25
C LEU A 391 -8.34 -24.92 0.70
N PHE A 392 -7.74 -23.85 0.17
CA PHE A 392 -6.91 -22.94 0.96
C PHE A 392 -7.40 -21.50 0.98
N ILE A 393 -8.29 -21.07 0.07
CA ILE A 393 -8.80 -19.69 0.09
C ILE A 393 -9.92 -19.56 1.12
N VAL A 394 -9.52 -19.11 2.31
CA VAL A 394 -10.42 -18.77 3.42
C VAL A 394 -10.82 -17.30 3.43
N GLU A 395 -10.10 -16.46 2.69
CA GLU A 395 -10.30 -15.01 2.63
C GLU A 395 -11.67 -14.62 2.09
N ASN A 396 -12.32 -15.51 1.33
CA ASN A 396 -13.68 -15.29 0.85
C ASN A 396 -14.71 -15.16 1.97
N LYS A 397 -14.36 -15.62 3.19
CA LYS A 397 -15.15 -15.46 4.41
C LYS A 397 -14.76 -14.24 5.22
N PHE A 398 -13.58 -13.66 4.98
CA PHE A 398 -13.10 -12.54 5.78
C PHE A 398 -14.00 -11.32 5.61
N GLU A 399 -14.16 -10.56 6.68
CA GLU A 399 -15.02 -9.37 6.74
C GLU A 399 -14.64 -8.33 5.67
N PHE A 400 -13.35 -8.14 5.34
CA PHE A 400 -12.97 -7.19 4.30
C PHE A 400 -13.46 -7.64 2.92
N TYR A 401 -13.60 -8.94 2.70
CA TYR A 401 -14.09 -9.51 1.45
C TYR A 401 -15.62 -9.52 1.41
N THR A 402 -16.25 -10.03 2.47
CA THR A 402 -17.73 -10.14 2.55
C THR A 402 -18.44 -8.79 2.67
N LYS A 403 -17.75 -7.74 3.16
CA LYS A 403 -18.25 -6.36 3.15
C LYS A 403 -17.77 -5.55 1.95
N GLU A 404 -17.12 -6.19 0.98
CA GLU A 404 -16.64 -5.57 -0.26
C GLU A 404 -15.64 -4.43 -0.03
N PHE A 405 -14.87 -4.44 1.07
CA PHE A 405 -13.80 -3.49 1.37
C PHE A 405 -12.42 -4.11 1.10
N HIS A 406 -12.23 -4.61 -0.12
CA HIS A 406 -11.02 -5.30 -0.58
C HIS A 406 -9.74 -4.48 -0.36
N LEU A 407 -9.82 -3.16 -0.46
CA LEU A 407 -8.67 -2.26 -0.24
C LEU A 407 -8.00 -2.46 1.14
N ILE A 408 -8.75 -2.90 2.15
CA ILE A 408 -8.20 -3.08 3.51
C ILE A 408 -7.09 -4.16 3.51
N GLY A 409 -7.28 -5.25 2.77
CA GLY A 409 -6.25 -6.29 2.61
C GLY A 409 -4.98 -5.74 1.96
N HIS A 410 -5.13 -4.95 0.89
CA HIS A 410 -4.01 -4.31 0.17
C HIS A 410 -3.22 -3.34 1.03
N VAL A 411 -3.93 -2.46 1.73
CA VAL A 411 -3.32 -1.48 2.62
C VAL A 411 -2.63 -2.20 3.77
N ALA A 412 -3.20 -3.29 4.30
CA ALA A 412 -2.57 -4.10 5.33
C ALA A 412 -1.26 -4.75 4.86
N SER A 413 -1.25 -5.41 3.70
CA SER A 413 -0.03 -6.00 3.12
C SER A 413 1.09 -4.97 3.01
N ARG A 414 0.80 -3.80 2.43
CA ARG A 414 1.82 -2.76 2.23
C ARG A 414 2.29 -2.14 3.54
N HIS A 415 1.36 -1.83 4.46
CA HIS A 415 1.66 -1.09 5.68
C HIS A 415 2.39 -1.97 6.72
N PHE A 416 2.04 -3.24 6.82
CA PHE A 416 2.63 -4.18 7.77
C PHE A 416 3.66 -5.13 7.17
N ARG A 417 3.98 -4.97 5.89
CA ARG A 417 4.87 -5.87 5.14
C ARG A 417 4.41 -7.34 5.17
N GLY A 418 3.10 -7.56 5.26
CA GLY A 418 2.49 -8.88 5.19
C GLY A 418 2.35 -9.36 3.74
N GLN A 419 2.48 -10.66 3.52
CA GLN A 419 2.33 -11.24 2.18
C GLN A 419 0.95 -10.90 1.55
N PRO A 420 0.88 -10.61 0.23
CA PRO A 420 -0.39 -10.34 -0.44
C PRO A 420 -1.36 -11.51 -0.33
N PHE A 421 -2.64 -11.21 -0.13
CA PHE A 421 -3.69 -12.23 -0.03
C PHE A 421 -3.96 -12.90 -1.40
N PRO A 422 -3.74 -14.21 -1.55
CA PRO A 422 -3.90 -14.91 -2.84
C PRO A 422 -5.26 -14.78 -3.50
N ILE A 423 -6.33 -14.59 -2.71
CA ILE A 423 -7.68 -14.38 -3.25
C ILE A 423 -7.75 -13.28 -4.33
N PHE A 424 -6.90 -12.25 -4.24
CA PHE A 424 -6.97 -11.07 -5.10
C PHE A 424 -6.58 -11.32 -6.55
N TRP A 425 -5.80 -12.35 -6.85
CA TRP A 425 -5.48 -12.74 -8.22
C TRP A 425 -5.96 -14.15 -8.56
N ARG A 426 -5.93 -15.09 -7.59
CA ARG A 426 -6.34 -16.48 -7.85
C ARG A 426 -7.83 -16.61 -8.17
N HIS A 427 -8.71 -15.81 -7.56
CA HIS A 427 -10.14 -15.87 -7.90
C HIS A 427 -10.40 -15.51 -9.37
N LEU A 428 -9.56 -14.65 -9.96
CA LEU A 428 -9.64 -14.28 -11.38
C LEU A 428 -9.21 -15.43 -12.30
N ILE A 429 -8.33 -16.32 -11.84
CA ILE A 429 -7.91 -17.52 -12.59
C ILE A 429 -9.07 -18.52 -12.69
N LYS A 430 -9.90 -18.66 -11.65
CA LYS A 430 -11.06 -19.59 -11.63
C LYS A 430 -12.20 -19.16 -12.56
N GLN A 431 -12.30 -17.88 -12.89
CA GLN A 431 -13.40 -17.34 -13.72
C GLN A 431 -13.23 -17.64 -15.22
N TYR A 432 -12.09 -18.19 -15.64
CA TYR A 432 -11.73 -18.57 -17.02
C TYR A 432 -11.19 -19.99 -17.06
#